data_AF-A0A3Q2R262-F1
#
_entry.id   AF-A0A3Q2R262-F1
#
_cell.length_a   1.000
_cell.length_b   1.000
_cell.length_c   1.000
_cell.angle_alpha   90.00
_cell.angle_beta   90.00
_cell.angle_gamma   90.00
#
_symmetry.space_group_name_H-M   'P 1'
#
loop_
_entity.id
_entity.type
_entity.pdbx_description
1 polymer ?
#
loop_
_entity_poly.entity_id
_entity_poly.type
_entity_poly.pdbx_seq_one_letter_code
_entity_poly.pdbx_strand_id
1 'polypeptide(L)'
;GKPRGPLFLLAVLGKLNNLVKEWIAEISELKNLPPSAISCVGGKIFTFGSYRLGVHTKGADIDALCVAPRHVERTDFFQSFFEKLKQHEEIKDLRAVEDAFVPVIKFKFDGIEIDLLFARLALQSIPDNLDLRGDSILKNLDIRCIRSLNGCRVTDEILYLVPNKENFRLTLRAIKLWAKRKQWVLLFHIYMTCNEKINK
;
A
#
# COMPACT_ATOMS: atom_id res chain seq x y z
N GLY A 1 -13.76 -23.16 8.27
CA GLY A 1 -13.15 -21.99 8.93
C GLY A 1 -14.16 -20.87 9.02
N LYS A 2 -14.25 -20.16 10.15
CA LYS A 2 -15.17 -19.02 10.34
C LYS A 2 -14.99 -18.00 9.20
N PRO A 3 -16.08 -17.42 8.66
CA PRO A 3 -15.97 -16.34 7.70
C PRO A 3 -15.23 -15.16 8.35
N ARG A 4 -14.08 -14.78 7.78
CA ARG A 4 -13.32 -13.62 8.23
C ARG A 4 -14.05 -12.36 7.74
N GLY A 5 -14.75 -11.69 8.65
CA GLY A 5 -15.55 -10.50 8.34
C GLY A 5 -14.70 -9.23 8.16
N PRO A 6 -15.33 -8.09 7.81
CA PRO A 6 -14.65 -6.81 7.62
C PRO A 6 -13.82 -6.35 8.83
N LEU A 7 -14.30 -6.61 10.04
CA LEU A 7 -13.62 -6.28 11.30
C LEU A 7 -12.26 -6.98 11.42
N PHE A 8 -12.13 -8.21 10.88
CA PHE A 8 -10.89 -8.96 10.92
C PHE A 8 -9.81 -8.33 10.03
N LEU A 9 -10.18 -7.91 8.82
CA LEU A 9 -9.26 -7.24 7.90
C LEU A 9 -8.73 -5.93 8.49
N LEU A 10 -9.62 -5.17 9.15
CA LEU A 10 -9.24 -3.94 9.85
C LEU A 10 -8.26 -4.21 11.00
N ALA A 11 -8.46 -5.30 11.75
CA ALA A 11 -7.54 -5.68 12.82
C ALA A 11 -6.14 -6.03 12.29
N VAL A 12 -6.06 -6.79 11.18
CA VAL A 12 -4.77 -7.15 10.56
C VAL A 12 -4.05 -5.92 10.00
N LEU A 13 -4.76 -5.02 9.32
CA LEU A 13 -4.18 -3.76 8.85
C LEU A 13 -3.75 -2.85 10.01
N GLY A 14 -4.50 -2.85 11.11
CA GLY A 14 -4.11 -2.14 12.34
C GLY A 14 -2.81 -2.67 12.93
N LYS A 15 -2.69 -4.00 13.07
CA LYS A 15 -1.43 -4.66 13.49
C LYS A 15 -0.28 -4.28 12.57
N LEU A 16 -0.45 -4.41 11.25
CA LEU A 16 0.60 -4.09 10.29
C LEU A 16 1.01 -2.61 10.35
N ASN A 17 0.05 -1.70 10.55
CA ASN A 17 0.34 -0.27 10.71
C ASN A 17 1.16 0.02 11.97
N ASN A 18 0.91 -0.71 13.07
CA ASN A 18 1.71 -0.60 14.28
C ASN A 18 3.14 -1.10 14.05
N LEU A 19 3.32 -2.24 13.37
CA LEU A 19 4.64 -2.75 12.99
C LEU A 19 5.45 -1.73 12.17
N VAL A 20 4.78 -1.02 11.24
CA VAL A 20 5.41 0.04 10.46
C VAL A 20 5.84 1.21 11.35
N LYS A 21 4.97 1.66 12.28
CA LYS A 21 5.30 2.76 13.20
C LYS A 21 6.46 2.40 14.14
N GLU A 22 6.45 1.19 14.70
CA GLU A 22 7.53 0.66 15.53
C GLU A 22 8.85 0.59 14.75
N TRP A 23 8.83 0.01 13.55
CA TRP A 23 10.02 -0.08 12.70
C TRP A 23 10.60 1.29 12.34
N ILE A 24 9.75 2.27 11.99
CA ILE A 24 10.22 3.61 11.67
C ILE A 24 10.84 4.27 12.91
N ALA A 25 10.29 4.05 14.10
CA ALA A 25 10.89 4.53 15.35
C ALA A 25 12.27 3.89 15.61
N GLU A 26 12.41 2.57 15.43
CA GLU A 26 13.68 1.84 15.53
C GLU A 26 14.73 2.38 14.55
N ILE A 27 14.36 2.64 13.29
CA ILE A 27 15.27 3.24 12.30
C ILE A 27 15.63 4.68 12.67
N SER A 28 14.69 5.42 13.25
CA SER A 28 14.95 6.80 13.71
C SER A 28 15.96 6.82 14.86
N GLU A 29 15.88 5.85 15.77
CA GLU A 29 16.86 5.66 16.84
C GLU A 29 18.23 5.27 16.29
N LEU A 30 18.30 4.30 15.38
CA LEU A 30 19.56 3.89 14.73
C LEU A 30 20.26 5.03 13.98
N LYS A 31 19.48 5.98 13.43
CA LYS A 31 20.00 7.18 12.76
C LYS A 31 20.26 8.34 13.73
N ASN A 32 20.24 8.09 15.04
CA ASN A 32 20.52 9.04 16.12
C ASN A 32 19.64 10.30 16.10
N LEU A 33 18.36 10.16 15.74
CA LEU A 33 17.41 11.28 15.86
C LEU A 33 17.15 11.59 17.35
N PRO A 34 16.86 12.86 17.70
CA PRO A 34 16.51 13.22 19.07
C PRO A 34 15.27 12.45 19.56
N PRO A 35 15.20 12.03 20.85
CA PRO A 35 14.04 11.31 21.38
C PRO A 35 12.70 12.01 21.16
N SER A 36 12.68 13.35 21.23
CA SER A 36 11.51 14.18 20.93
C SER A 36 11.05 14.09 19.47
N ALA A 37 11.96 13.86 18.53
CA ALA A 37 11.63 13.65 17.13
C ALA A 37 11.13 12.21 16.89
N ILE A 38 11.71 11.21 17.56
CA ILE A 38 11.32 9.80 17.45
C ILE A 38 9.85 9.61 17.85
N SER A 39 9.41 10.23 18.96
CA SER A 39 8.01 10.15 19.40
C SER A 39 6.99 10.69 18.40
N CYS A 40 7.43 11.56 17.49
CA CYS A 40 6.58 12.27 16.54
C CYS A 40 6.86 11.89 15.07
N VAL A 41 7.75 10.93 14.82
CA VAL A 41 8.22 10.60 13.47
C VAL A 41 7.10 10.02 12.60
N GLY A 42 6.17 9.30 13.22
CA GLY A 42 5.00 8.71 12.58
C GLY A 42 5.33 7.56 11.64
N GLY A 43 4.55 7.47 10.57
CA GLY A 43 4.55 6.34 9.64
C GLY A 43 3.15 5.84 9.44
N LYS A 44 2.80 5.46 8.21
CA LYS A 44 1.41 5.09 7.91
C LYS A 44 1.29 4.11 6.76
N ILE A 45 0.33 3.20 6.89
CA ILE A 45 -0.11 2.34 5.81
C ILE A 45 -1.32 2.95 5.11
N PHE A 46 -1.25 2.95 3.79
CA PHE A 46 -2.37 3.28 2.92
C PHE A 46 -2.75 2.06 2.10
N THR A 47 -4.03 1.72 2.07
CA THR A 47 -4.52 0.68 1.17
C THR A 47 -4.93 1.30 -0.16
N PHE A 48 -4.72 0.58 -1.26
CA PHE A 48 -5.19 1.00 -2.58
C PHE A 48 -5.83 -0.17 -3.32
N GLY A 49 -6.08 0.01 -4.63
CA GLY A 49 -6.57 -1.06 -5.48
C GLY A 49 -7.96 -1.56 -5.09
N SER A 50 -8.21 -2.84 -5.36
CA SER A 50 -9.57 -3.38 -5.29
C SER A 50 -10.17 -3.43 -3.88
N TYR A 51 -9.31 -3.60 -2.87
CA TYR A 51 -9.69 -3.55 -1.47
C TYR A 51 -10.19 -2.16 -1.09
N ARG A 52 -9.40 -1.12 -1.35
CA ARG A 52 -9.74 0.29 -1.07
C ARG A 52 -10.98 0.77 -1.84
N LEU A 53 -11.14 0.33 -3.10
CA LEU A 53 -12.35 0.63 -3.89
C LEU A 53 -13.62 -0.04 -3.32
N GLY A 54 -13.48 -1.07 -2.48
CA GLY A 54 -14.62 -1.83 -1.94
C GLY A 54 -15.18 -2.87 -2.91
N VAL A 55 -14.37 -3.32 -3.88
CA VAL A 55 -14.74 -4.29 -4.93
C VAL A 55 -13.85 -5.54 -4.93
N HIS A 56 -13.18 -5.80 -3.81
CA HIS A 56 -12.42 -7.02 -3.60
C HIS A 56 -13.36 -8.22 -3.48
N THR A 57 -12.87 -9.38 -3.92
CA THR A 57 -13.56 -10.66 -3.78
C THR A 57 -12.97 -11.45 -2.61
N LYS A 58 -13.66 -12.50 -2.16
CA LYS A 58 -13.08 -13.42 -1.16
C LYS A 58 -11.78 -14.00 -1.70
N GLY A 59 -10.72 -13.93 -0.87
CA GLY A 59 -9.38 -14.40 -1.23
C GLY A 59 -8.60 -13.48 -2.18
N ALA A 60 -9.07 -12.25 -2.43
CA ALA A 60 -8.23 -11.25 -3.09
C ALA A 60 -7.14 -10.76 -2.12
N ASP A 61 -6.01 -10.37 -2.70
CA ASP A 61 -4.92 -9.67 -2.07
C ASP A 61 -5.33 -8.27 -1.58
N ILE A 62 -4.60 -7.78 -0.58
CA ILE A 62 -4.66 -6.39 -0.13
C ILE A 62 -3.40 -5.67 -0.61
N ASP A 63 -3.62 -4.74 -1.53
CA ASP A 63 -2.61 -3.78 -1.95
C ASP A 63 -2.43 -2.69 -0.87
N ALA A 64 -1.22 -2.58 -0.33
CA ALA A 64 -0.86 -1.65 0.72
C ALA A 64 0.42 -0.89 0.38
N LEU A 65 0.52 0.34 0.87
CA LEU A 65 1.67 1.23 0.73
C LEU A 65 2.14 1.67 2.12
N CYS A 66 3.37 1.32 2.46
CA CYS A 66 4.08 1.88 3.60
C CYS A 66 4.67 3.24 3.22
N VAL A 67 4.20 4.29 3.91
CA VAL A 67 4.70 5.66 3.75
C VAL A 67 5.58 6.03 4.94
N ALA A 68 6.83 6.37 4.65
CA ALA A 68 7.87 6.64 5.64
C ALA A 68 8.53 8.02 5.44
N PRO A 69 9.11 8.61 6.50
CA PRO A 69 9.80 9.90 6.45
C PRO A 69 11.16 9.81 5.72
N ARG A 70 11.73 10.96 5.39
CA ARG A 70 12.90 11.12 4.49
C ARG A 70 14.15 10.36 4.89
N HIS A 71 14.35 10.09 6.18
CA HIS A 71 15.52 9.37 6.68
C HIS A 71 15.37 7.85 6.58
N VAL A 72 14.18 7.31 6.31
CA VAL A 72 13.98 5.86 6.13
C VAL A 72 14.17 5.50 4.67
N GLU A 73 15.13 4.64 4.36
CA GLU A 73 15.50 4.29 2.99
C GLU A 73 14.79 3.03 2.49
N ARG A 74 14.83 2.84 1.17
CA ARG A 74 14.26 1.64 0.54
C ARG A 74 15.03 0.38 0.94
N THR A 75 16.33 0.50 1.13
CA THR A 75 17.20 -0.55 1.69
C THR A 75 16.74 -0.93 3.09
N ASP A 76 16.43 0.04 3.95
CA ASP A 76 15.86 -0.23 5.29
C ASP A 76 14.56 -1.06 5.17
N PHE A 77 13.68 -0.72 4.21
CA PHE A 77 12.43 -1.47 3.99
C PHE A 77 12.65 -2.93 3.57
N PHE A 78 13.60 -3.20 2.67
CA PHE A 78 13.86 -4.58 2.21
C PHE A 78 14.79 -5.37 3.13
N GLN A 79 15.48 -4.72 4.06
CA GLN A 79 16.37 -5.37 5.01
C GLN A 79 15.75 -5.43 6.40
N SER A 80 15.75 -4.32 7.14
CA SER A 80 15.35 -4.31 8.56
C SER A 80 13.85 -4.56 8.74
N PHE A 81 12.99 -3.98 7.90
CA PHE A 81 11.56 -4.27 7.99
C PHE A 81 11.22 -5.70 7.56
N PHE A 82 11.89 -6.21 6.53
CA PHE A 82 11.72 -7.60 6.10
C PHE A 82 12.08 -8.58 7.22
N GLU A 83 13.22 -8.38 7.90
CA GLU A 83 13.61 -9.21 9.04
C GLU A 83 12.66 -9.02 10.24
N LYS A 84 12.14 -7.81 10.48
CA LYS A 84 11.11 -7.60 11.50
C LYS A 84 9.84 -8.40 11.19
N LEU A 85 9.34 -8.37 9.96
CA LEU A 85 8.16 -9.14 9.55
C LEU A 85 8.37 -10.65 9.73
N LYS A 86 9.59 -11.15 9.47
CA LYS A 86 9.94 -12.57 9.60
C LYS A 86 9.90 -13.07 11.05
N GLN A 87 10.02 -12.20 12.04
CA GLN A 87 9.96 -12.55 13.46
C GLN A 87 8.53 -12.78 13.97
N HIS A 88 7.50 -12.39 13.21
CA HIS A 88 6.10 -12.56 13.61
C HIS A 88 5.53 -13.89 13.11
N GLU A 89 5.05 -14.74 14.03
CA GLU A 89 4.52 -16.06 13.70
C GLU A 89 3.29 -16.00 12.78
N GLU A 90 2.49 -14.94 12.87
CA GLU A 90 1.30 -14.74 12.02
C GLU A 90 1.64 -14.44 10.56
N ILE A 91 2.91 -14.08 10.27
CA ILE A 91 3.40 -13.78 8.93
C ILE A 91 3.97 -15.07 8.31
N LYS A 92 3.39 -15.45 7.17
CA LYS A 92 3.77 -16.62 6.36
C LYS A 92 4.05 -16.19 4.92
N ASP A 93 4.67 -17.06 4.13
CA ASP A 93 4.94 -16.86 2.70
C ASP A 93 5.64 -15.52 2.37
N LEU A 94 6.49 -15.04 3.29
CA LEU A 94 7.20 -13.76 3.16
C LEU A 94 8.26 -13.83 2.05
N ARG A 95 8.19 -12.89 1.10
CA ARG A 95 9.13 -12.75 -0.02
C ARG A 95 9.27 -11.30 -0.45
N ALA A 96 10.47 -10.91 -0.85
CA ALA A 96 10.76 -9.59 -1.42
C ALA A 96 10.97 -9.69 -2.93
N VAL A 97 10.49 -8.70 -3.67
CA VAL A 97 10.72 -8.55 -5.11
C VAL A 97 11.22 -7.12 -5.36
N GLU A 98 12.53 -6.95 -5.30
CA GLU A 98 13.17 -5.62 -5.40
C GLU A 98 13.35 -5.14 -6.84
N ASP A 99 13.62 -6.05 -7.77
CA ASP A 99 13.93 -5.75 -9.17
C ASP A 99 12.69 -5.53 -10.06
N ALA A 100 11.49 -5.53 -9.47
CA ALA A 100 10.25 -5.27 -10.19
C ALA A 100 10.11 -3.79 -10.58
N PHE A 101 9.23 -3.52 -11.57
CA PHE A 101 8.89 -2.15 -11.97
C PHE A 101 8.41 -1.28 -10.79
N VAL A 102 7.68 -1.90 -9.85
CA VAL A 102 7.36 -1.36 -8.53
C VAL A 102 7.84 -2.38 -7.48
N PRO A 103 8.89 -2.07 -6.70
CA PRO A 103 9.41 -2.97 -5.69
C PRO A 103 8.37 -3.27 -4.58
N VAL A 104 8.27 -4.53 -4.16
CA VAL A 104 7.20 -5.00 -3.27
C VAL A 104 7.68 -6.10 -2.31
N ILE A 105 7.19 -6.08 -1.07
CA ILE A 105 7.24 -7.23 -0.15
C ILE A 105 5.87 -7.90 -0.15
N LYS A 106 5.83 -9.21 -0.41
CA LYS A 106 4.59 -10.00 -0.42
C LYS A 106 4.60 -11.01 0.72
N PHE A 107 3.48 -11.16 1.41
CA PHE A 107 3.35 -12.09 2.52
C PHE A 107 1.89 -12.41 2.82
N LYS A 108 1.66 -13.41 3.67
CA LYS A 108 0.37 -13.70 4.28
C LYS A 108 0.37 -13.31 5.74
N PHE A 109 -0.48 -12.39 6.15
CA PHE A 109 -0.68 -12.03 7.56
C PHE A 109 -1.99 -12.63 8.05
N ASP A 110 -1.92 -13.55 9.02
CA ASP A 110 -3.07 -14.27 9.56
C ASP A 110 -3.88 -14.94 8.41
N GLY A 111 -3.21 -15.33 7.33
CA GLY A 111 -3.77 -15.94 6.13
C GLY A 111 -4.42 -14.98 5.11
N ILE A 112 -4.22 -13.67 5.22
CA ILE A 112 -4.57 -12.68 4.20
C ILE A 112 -3.33 -12.35 3.37
N GLU A 113 -3.42 -12.44 2.05
CA GLU A 113 -2.33 -12.02 1.15
C GLU A 113 -2.22 -10.49 1.12
N ILE A 114 -1.02 -9.99 1.37
CA ILE A 114 -0.68 -8.56 1.40
C ILE A 114 0.48 -8.32 0.43
N ASP A 115 0.27 -7.38 -0.48
CA ASP A 115 1.29 -6.81 -1.35
C ASP A 115 1.65 -5.41 -0.79
N LEU A 116 2.81 -5.31 -0.13
CA LEU A 116 3.24 -4.09 0.55
C LEU A 116 4.32 -3.35 -0.26
N LEU A 117 3.94 -2.20 -0.78
CA LEU A 117 4.82 -1.24 -1.45
C LEU A 117 5.47 -0.30 -0.44
N PHE A 118 6.50 0.41 -0.89
CA PHE A 118 7.21 1.41 -0.08
C PHE A 118 7.41 2.73 -0.81
N ALA A 119 7.04 3.83 -0.13
CA ALA A 119 7.35 5.18 -0.54
C ALA A 119 7.94 5.98 0.62
N ARG A 120 9.10 6.57 0.35
CA ARG A 120 9.74 7.57 1.21
C ARG A 120 9.33 8.97 0.75
N LEU A 121 8.79 9.79 1.64
CA LEU A 121 8.45 11.18 1.36
C LEU A 121 9.56 12.13 1.81
N ALA A 122 9.65 13.31 1.20
CA ALA A 122 10.57 14.38 1.59
C ALA A 122 10.11 15.13 2.86
N LEU A 123 9.55 14.42 3.84
CA LEU A 123 9.04 14.94 5.10
C LEU A 123 9.88 14.41 6.27
N GLN A 124 10.03 15.21 7.33
CA GLN A 124 10.74 14.78 8.55
C GLN A 124 9.90 13.81 9.40
N SER A 125 8.58 13.98 9.36
CA SER A 125 7.61 13.11 10.00
C SER A 125 6.41 12.89 9.09
N ILE A 126 5.68 11.80 9.32
CA ILE A 126 4.48 11.44 8.56
C ILE A 126 3.24 11.72 9.43
N PRO A 127 2.44 12.75 9.12
CA PRO A 127 1.27 13.09 9.94
C PRO A 127 0.12 12.09 9.72
N ASP A 128 -0.67 11.83 10.75
CA ASP A 128 -1.78 10.87 10.67
C ASP A 128 -2.87 11.32 9.68
N ASN A 129 -3.03 12.62 9.44
CA ASN A 129 -3.95 13.20 8.47
C ASN A 129 -3.32 13.45 7.08
N LEU A 130 -2.17 12.84 6.77
CA LEU A 130 -1.52 12.96 5.47
C LEU A 130 -2.47 12.58 4.32
N ASP A 131 -2.62 13.50 3.37
CA ASP A 131 -3.32 13.29 2.10
C ASP A 131 -2.30 13.11 0.97
N LEU A 132 -2.40 11.99 0.24
CA LEU A 132 -1.47 11.65 -0.83
C LEU A 132 -1.86 12.27 -2.19
N ARG A 133 -2.99 12.96 -2.31
CA ARG A 133 -3.46 13.51 -3.60
C ARG A 133 -2.71 14.76 -4.04
N GLY A 134 -2.20 15.56 -3.12
CA GLY A 134 -1.48 16.79 -3.47
C GLY A 134 -0.17 16.55 -4.22
N ASP A 135 0.06 17.22 -5.34
CA ASP A 135 1.26 17.04 -6.18
C ASP A 135 2.57 17.46 -5.48
N SER A 136 2.48 18.28 -4.44
CA SER A 136 3.63 18.72 -3.64
C SER A 136 4.40 17.56 -3.03
N ILE A 137 3.74 16.43 -2.72
CA ILE A 137 4.38 15.26 -2.12
C ILE A 137 5.32 14.54 -3.09
N LEU A 138 5.14 14.74 -4.41
CA LEU A 138 5.91 14.06 -5.45
C LEU A 138 7.24 14.76 -5.75
N LYS A 139 7.44 15.97 -5.22
CA LYS A 139 8.65 16.75 -5.45
C LYS A 139 9.87 16.03 -4.86
N ASN A 140 10.94 15.95 -5.65
CA ASN A 140 12.23 15.38 -5.26
C ASN A 140 12.17 13.90 -4.82
N LEU A 141 11.21 13.14 -5.34
CA LEU A 141 11.11 11.70 -5.09
C LEU A 141 11.80 10.89 -6.20
N ASP A 142 12.40 9.77 -5.79
CA ASP A 142 12.86 8.75 -6.73
C ASP A 142 11.68 8.18 -7.53
N ILE A 143 11.93 7.79 -8.78
CA ILE A 143 10.90 7.30 -9.69
C ILE A 143 10.17 6.07 -9.12
N ARG A 144 10.84 5.22 -8.34
CA ARG A 144 10.21 4.05 -7.70
C ARG A 144 9.24 4.47 -6.59
N CYS A 145 9.51 5.56 -5.88
CA CYS A 145 8.57 6.12 -4.90
C CYS A 145 7.34 6.70 -5.61
N ILE A 146 7.52 7.44 -6.71
CA ILE A 146 6.40 7.98 -7.51
C ILE A 146 5.49 6.85 -7.98
N ARG A 147 6.05 5.80 -8.58
CA ARG A 147 5.30 4.62 -9.03
C ARG A 147 4.54 3.94 -7.88
N SER A 148 5.17 3.85 -6.70
CA SER A 148 4.52 3.25 -5.51
C SER A 148 3.36 4.11 -4.99
N LEU A 149 3.46 5.44 -5.07
CA LEU A 149 2.41 6.38 -4.66
C LEU A 149 1.22 6.41 -5.62
N ASN A 150 1.45 6.17 -6.91
CA ASN A 150 0.41 6.23 -7.94
C ASN A 150 -0.76 5.29 -7.63
N GLY A 151 -0.52 4.10 -7.06
CA GLY A 151 -1.59 3.18 -6.68
C GLY A 151 -2.63 3.82 -5.75
N CYS A 152 -2.16 4.46 -4.67
CA CYS A 152 -3.01 5.18 -3.73
C CYS A 152 -3.68 6.39 -4.38
N ARG A 153 -2.91 7.22 -5.10
CA ARG A 153 -3.40 8.45 -5.73
C ARG A 153 -4.52 8.17 -6.73
N VAL A 154 -4.30 7.25 -7.67
CA VAL A 154 -5.29 6.86 -8.67
C VAL A 154 -6.55 6.32 -8.01
N THR A 155 -6.40 5.48 -6.99
CA THR A 155 -7.54 4.90 -6.29
C THR A 155 -8.39 5.97 -5.60
N ASP A 156 -7.77 6.90 -4.88
CA ASP A 156 -8.48 7.96 -4.18
C ASP A 156 -9.07 9.00 -5.15
N GLU A 157 -8.40 9.31 -6.28
CA GLU A 157 -8.94 10.15 -7.34
C GLU A 157 -10.19 9.53 -7.99
N ILE A 158 -10.18 8.24 -8.31
CA ILE A 158 -11.38 7.54 -8.81
C ILE A 158 -12.54 7.69 -7.82
N LEU A 159 -12.29 7.49 -6.53
CA LEU A 159 -13.33 7.60 -5.50
C LEU A 159 -13.83 9.05 -5.30
N TYR A 160 -12.99 10.03 -5.59
CA TYR A 160 -13.33 11.45 -5.54
C TYR A 160 -14.21 11.86 -6.74
N LEU A 161 -13.86 11.41 -7.95
CA LEU A 161 -14.55 11.77 -9.19
C LEU A 161 -15.91 11.09 -9.38
N VAL A 162 -16.13 9.96 -8.70
CA VAL A 162 -17.38 9.20 -8.84
C VAL A 162 -18.52 9.84 -8.02
N PRO A 163 -19.66 10.20 -8.63
CA PRO A 163 -20.76 10.88 -7.94
C PRO A 163 -21.52 9.96 -6.98
N ASN A 164 -21.65 8.67 -7.31
CA ASN A 164 -22.28 7.67 -6.44
C ASN A 164 -21.36 6.45 -6.28
N LYS A 165 -20.72 6.35 -5.10
CA LYS A 165 -19.75 5.30 -4.79
C LYS A 165 -20.37 3.90 -4.74
N GLU A 166 -21.64 3.78 -4.36
CA GLU A 166 -22.33 2.49 -4.27
C GLU A 166 -22.63 1.94 -5.66
N ASN A 167 -23.22 2.76 -6.53
CA ASN A 167 -23.49 2.40 -7.93
C ASN A 167 -22.20 2.05 -8.67
N PHE A 168 -21.14 2.81 -8.45
CA PHE A 168 -19.82 2.51 -9.02
C PHE A 168 -19.29 1.15 -8.55
N ARG A 169 -19.35 0.86 -7.25
CA ARG A 169 -18.91 -0.44 -6.71
C ARG A 169 -19.69 -1.60 -7.29
N LEU A 170 -21.02 -1.48 -7.38
CA LEU A 170 -21.86 -2.53 -7.96
C LEU A 170 -21.53 -2.76 -9.44
N THR A 171 -21.41 -1.68 -10.21
CA THR A 171 -21.06 -1.71 -11.64
C THR A 171 -19.68 -2.32 -11.85
N LEU A 172 -18.67 -1.89 -11.10
CA LEU A 172 -17.31 -2.40 -11.21
C LEU A 172 -17.21 -3.87 -10.81
N ARG A 173 -17.97 -4.34 -9.80
CA ARG A 173 -18.06 -5.77 -9.47
C ARG A 173 -18.64 -6.58 -10.64
N ALA A 174 -19.70 -6.09 -11.29
CA ALA A 174 -20.29 -6.74 -12.44
C ALA A 174 -19.32 -6.82 -13.63
N ILE A 175 -18.64 -5.71 -13.95
CA ILE A 175 -17.64 -5.66 -15.03
C ILE A 175 -16.46 -6.60 -14.74
N LYS A 176 -15.93 -6.60 -13.51
CA LYS A 176 -14.84 -7.52 -13.11
C LYS A 176 -15.25 -8.99 -13.27
N LEU A 177 -16.46 -9.35 -12.87
CA LEU A 177 -16.98 -10.71 -13.02
C LEU A 177 -17.13 -11.09 -14.49
N TRP A 178 -17.68 -10.19 -15.31
CA TRP A 178 -17.84 -10.37 -16.75
C TRP A 178 -16.48 -10.59 -17.44
N ALA A 179 -15.50 -9.71 -17.19
CA ALA A 179 -14.17 -9.79 -17.77
C ALA A 179 -13.46 -11.10 -17.38
N LYS A 180 -13.61 -11.54 -16.12
CA LYS A 180 -13.09 -12.83 -15.65
C LYS A 180 -13.68 -14.02 -16.40
N ARG A 181 -14.99 -14.03 -16.63
CA ARG A 181 -15.68 -15.11 -17.36
C ARG A 181 -15.32 -15.14 -18.84
N LYS A 182 -14.99 -14.00 -19.44
CA LYS A 182 -14.56 -13.91 -20.83
C LYS A 182 -13.06 -14.20 -21.03
N GLN A 183 -12.28 -14.35 -19.95
CA GLN A 183 -10.81 -14.42 -19.96
C GLN A 183 -10.11 -13.14 -20.46
N TRP A 184 -10.79 -11.99 -20.38
CA TRP A 184 -10.24 -10.69 -20.80
C TRP A 184 -9.43 -10.00 -19.70
N VAL A 185 -9.17 -10.69 -18.57
CA VAL A 185 -8.55 -10.08 -17.39
C VAL A 185 -7.18 -9.48 -17.71
N LEU A 186 -6.39 -10.13 -18.57
CA LEU A 186 -5.10 -9.60 -19.02
C LEU A 186 -5.27 -8.32 -19.85
N LEU A 187 -6.22 -8.31 -20.80
CA LEU A 187 -6.52 -7.16 -21.64
C LEU A 187 -7.09 -5.99 -20.84
N PHE A 188 -7.94 -6.24 -19.85
CA PHE A 188 -8.54 -5.18 -19.02
C PHE A 188 -7.53 -4.56 -18.05
N HIS A 189 -6.62 -5.37 -17.48
CA HIS A 189 -5.53 -4.86 -16.66
C HIS A 189 -4.56 -4.04 -17.51
N ILE A 190 -4.19 -4.49 -18.72
CA ILE A 190 -3.38 -3.71 -19.65
C ILE A 190 -4.09 -2.41 -20.06
N TYR A 191 -5.38 -2.46 -20.43
CA TYR A 191 -6.10 -1.27 -20.91
C TYR A 191 -6.31 -0.20 -19.83
N MET A 192 -6.58 -0.61 -18.58
CA MET A 192 -6.77 0.33 -17.46
C MET A 192 -5.44 0.81 -16.86
N THR A 193 -4.36 0.02 -16.92
CA THR A 193 -3.05 0.39 -16.36
C THR A 193 -2.14 1.07 -17.38
N CYS A 194 -2.34 0.87 -18.70
CA CYS A 194 -1.54 1.50 -19.76
C CYS A 194 -2.05 2.87 -20.23
N ASN A 195 -3.11 3.44 -19.64
CA ASN A 195 -3.61 4.75 -20.09
C ASN A 195 -2.76 5.95 -19.62
N GLU A 196 -1.58 5.73 -19.03
CA GLU A 196 -0.55 6.77 -18.82
C GLU A 196 0.41 6.95 -20.02
N LYS A 197 0.22 6.23 -21.14
CA LYS A 197 1.02 6.43 -22.37
C LYS A 197 0.27 7.06 -23.54
N ILE A 198 -0.94 7.56 -23.32
CA ILE A 198 -1.69 8.35 -24.32
C ILE A 198 -2.06 9.69 -23.70
N ASN A 199 -1.05 10.51 -23.43
CA ASN A 199 -1.11 11.95 -23.64
C ASN A 199 0.34 12.43 -23.77
N LYS A 200 0.61 13.03 -24.92
CA LYS A 200 1.89 13.66 -25.28
C LYS A 200 2.23 14.79 -24.32
#